data_AF-A0A2M7SZN1-F1
#
_entry.id   AF-A0A2M7SZN1-F1
#
_cell.length_a   1.000
_cell.length_b   1.000
_cell.length_c   1.000
_cell.angle_alpha   90.00
_cell.angle_beta   90.00
_cell.angle_gamma   90.00
#
_symmetry.space_group_name_H-M   'P 1'
#
loop_
_entity.id
_entity.type
_entity.pdbx_description
1 polymer ?
#
loop_
_entity_poly.entity_id
_entity_poly.type
_entity_poly.pdbx_seq_one_letter_code
_entity_poly.pdbx_strand_id
1 'polypeptide(L)'
;MDFLTHPHLFNHIYDIDALILPFASGKEGTFTLITTEGIVVEPGAEMPEAPATHTFSFTALPDHFMKDLASHPALLRQPEETQAALLLFMQENPTLPECVPFFGETYEGDFVRERVKEGVLEWLIDNNILPPSMRHVLPKAPTRAPVHSGKIMIETME
;
A
#
# COMPACT_ATOMS: atom_id res chain seq x y z
N MET A 1 0.72 -24.13 24.88
CA MET A 1 0.11 -23.64 23.63
C MET A 1 -0.85 -22.56 24.05
N ASP A 2 -0.34 -21.34 24.18
CA ASP A 2 -1.18 -20.18 24.45
C ASP A 2 -1.42 -19.49 23.11
N PHE A 3 -2.58 -19.76 22.53
CA PHE A 3 -3.13 -18.90 21.50
C PHE A 3 -3.48 -17.59 22.18
N LEU A 4 -2.51 -16.67 22.24
CA LEU A 4 -2.76 -15.28 22.54
C LEU A 4 -3.85 -14.83 21.58
N THR A 5 -5.05 -14.69 22.12
CA THR A 5 -6.10 -13.83 21.60
C THR A 5 -5.49 -12.44 21.51
N HIS A 6 -4.80 -12.17 20.41
CA HIS A 6 -4.49 -10.82 20.00
C HIS A 6 -5.82 -10.08 20.04
N PRO A 7 -5.98 -9.03 20.86
CA PRO A 7 -7.17 -8.22 20.81
C PRO A 7 -7.29 -7.75 19.37
N HIS A 8 -8.26 -8.34 18.67
CA HIS A 8 -8.51 -8.04 17.28
C HIS A 8 -8.80 -6.55 17.22
N LEU A 9 -7.87 -5.80 16.65
CA LEU A 9 -7.99 -4.35 16.46
C LEU A 9 -9.26 -3.94 15.68
N PHE A 10 -9.97 -4.91 15.12
CA PHE A 10 -10.80 -4.73 13.94
C PHE A 10 -12.19 -5.29 14.18
N ASN A 11 -12.87 -4.80 15.21
CA ASN A 11 -14.33 -4.92 15.26
C ASN A 11 -14.91 -3.89 14.29
N HIS A 12 -15.02 -4.29 13.01
CA HIS A 12 -15.70 -3.58 11.93
C HIS A 12 -15.12 -2.19 11.53
N ILE A 13 -14.46 -2.14 10.36
CA ILE A 13 -14.43 -0.97 9.46
C ILE A 13 -13.67 0.26 10.03
N TYR A 14 -12.34 0.21 10.04
CA TYR A 14 -11.58 1.46 9.95
C TYR A 14 -11.51 1.92 8.50
N ASP A 15 -11.48 3.23 8.34
CA ASP A 15 -11.22 3.89 7.07
C ASP A 15 -9.72 3.82 6.80
N ILE A 16 -9.26 2.79 6.09
CA ILE A 16 -7.87 2.65 5.57
C ILE A 16 -7.40 3.97 4.93
N ASP A 17 -8.37 4.77 4.48
CA ASP A 17 -8.19 6.08 3.88
C ASP A 17 -7.48 7.08 4.82
N ALA A 18 -7.54 6.89 6.14
CA ALA A 18 -6.77 7.68 7.11
C ALA A 18 -5.24 7.48 6.98
N LEU A 19 -4.80 6.33 6.44
CA LEU A 19 -3.38 6.04 6.19
C LEU A 19 -2.91 6.51 4.82
N ILE A 20 -3.82 6.82 3.88
CA ILE A 20 -3.47 7.23 2.52
C ILE A 20 -2.63 8.51 2.55
N LEU A 21 -3.05 9.52 3.32
CA LEU A 21 -2.35 10.80 3.38
C LEU A 21 -0.94 10.67 3.99
N PRO A 22 -0.73 9.98 5.14
CA PRO A 22 0.61 9.68 5.64
C PRO A 22 1.52 9.01 4.61
N PHE A 23 1.02 7.98 3.92
CA PHE A 23 1.79 7.26 2.89
C PHE A 23 2.07 8.13 1.65
N ALA A 24 1.18 9.04 1.28
CA ALA A 24 1.34 9.97 0.16
C ALA A 24 2.07 11.29 0.52
N SER A 25 2.39 11.51 1.79
CA SER A 25 2.80 12.82 2.30
C SER A 25 4.16 13.31 1.80
N GLY A 26 5.05 12.41 1.36
CA GLY A 26 6.44 12.72 1.03
C GLY A 26 7.25 13.27 2.20
N LYS A 27 6.74 13.23 3.43
CA LYS A 27 7.47 13.68 4.62
C LYS A 27 8.61 12.69 4.90
N GLU A 28 9.81 13.24 5.08
CA GLU A 28 10.96 12.47 5.54
C GLU A 28 10.76 11.98 6.98
N GLY A 29 11.27 10.78 7.25
CA GLY A 29 11.23 10.18 8.58
C GLY A 29 10.17 9.09 8.73
N THR A 30 9.95 8.70 9.99
CA THR A 30 9.16 7.53 10.34
C THR A 30 7.87 7.95 11.03
N PHE A 31 6.75 7.61 10.40
CA PHE A 31 5.43 7.64 11.00
C PHE A 31 5.26 6.47 11.95
N THR A 32 4.40 6.66 12.95
CA THR A 32 4.07 5.60 13.90
C THR A 32 2.56 5.40 13.98
N LEU A 33 2.10 4.20 13.66
CA LEU A 33 0.73 3.75 13.83
C LEU A 33 0.56 3.13 15.21
N ILE A 34 -0.29 3.74 16.03
CA ILE A 34 -0.74 3.19 17.32
C ILE A 34 -2.06 2.47 17.07
N THR A 35 -1.98 1.16 17.01
CA THR A 35 -3.08 0.30 16.57
C THR A 35 -4.22 0.23 17.60
N THR A 36 -3.95 0.34 18.91
CA THR A 36 -5.02 0.36 19.93
C THR A 36 -6.00 1.52 19.78
N GLU A 37 -5.55 2.63 19.20
CA GLU A 37 -6.31 3.88 19.12
C GLU A 37 -6.60 4.30 17.67
N GLY A 38 -5.99 3.64 16.69
CA GLY A 38 -6.11 4.01 15.28
C GLY A 38 -5.45 5.35 14.95
N ILE A 39 -4.42 5.74 15.70
CA ILE A 39 -3.75 7.05 15.58
C ILE A 39 -2.47 6.91 14.77
N VAL A 40 -2.25 7.85 13.85
CA VAL A 40 -0.95 8.04 13.19
C VAL A 40 -0.23 9.22 13.82
N VAL A 41 0.96 8.96 14.34
CA VAL A 41 1.88 9.96 14.87
C VAL A 41 2.88 10.33 13.78
N GLU A 42 2.98 11.63 13.51
CA GLU A 42 3.90 12.16 12.50
C GLU A 42 5.37 12.13 12.98
N PRO A 43 6.34 12.11 12.05
CA PRO A 43 7.75 12.22 12.39
C PRO A 43 8.03 13.46 13.26
N GLY A 44 8.66 13.27 14.42
CA GLY A 44 9.03 14.34 15.33
C GLY A 44 7.91 14.87 16.25
N ALA A 45 6.70 14.31 16.14
CA ALA A 45 5.63 14.60 17.09
C ALA A 45 5.85 13.86 18.42
N GLU A 46 5.25 14.38 19.49
CA GLU A 46 5.24 13.71 20.80
C GLU A 46 4.48 12.39 20.71
N MET A 47 5.11 11.31 21.18
CA MET A 47 4.53 9.98 21.15
C MET A 47 3.57 9.81 22.34
N PRO A 48 2.29 9.46 22.11
CA PRO A 48 1.41 9.06 23.20
C PRO A 48 1.95 7.81 23.89
N GLU A 49 1.64 7.64 25.18
CA GLU A 49 1.95 6.39 25.89
C GLU A 49 1.14 5.24 25.31
N ALA A 50 1.79 4.35 24.57
CA ALA A 50 1.18 3.16 23.99
C ALA A 50 2.05 1.91 24.23
N PRO A 51 1.46 0.72 24.42
CA PRO A 51 2.23 -0.51 24.52
C PRO A 51 2.99 -0.79 23.22
N ALA A 52 4.27 -1.13 23.32
CA ALA A 52 5.13 -1.40 22.16
C ALA A 52 4.58 -2.48 21.20
N THR A 53 3.78 -3.43 21.71
CA THR A 53 3.13 -4.48 20.90
C THR A 53 2.06 -3.97 19.94
N HIS A 54 1.66 -2.71 20.08
CA HIS A 54 0.63 -2.05 19.28
C HIS A 54 1.16 -0.90 18.45
N THR A 55 2.47 -0.69 18.45
CA THR A 55 3.14 0.43 17.80
C THR A 55 3.87 -0.08 16.58
N PHE A 56 3.55 0.46 15.41
CA PHE A 56 4.15 0.05 14.14
C PHE A 56 4.69 1.25 13.39
N SER A 57 5.90 1.14 12.88
CA SER A 57 6.57 2.23 12.19
C SER A 57 6.54 2.04 10.67
N PHE A 58 6.29 3.12 9.95
CA PHE A 58 6.33 3.13 8.48
C PHE A 58 6.88 4.45 7.96
N THR A 59 7.31 4.44 6.70
CA THR A 59 7.72 5.64 5.97
C THR A 59 6.68 5.95 4.90
N ALA A 60 6.68 7.17 4.38
CA ALA A 60 5.95 7.48 3.16
C ALA A 60 6.36 6.51 2.02
N LEU A 61 5.51 6.38 1.02
CA LEU A 61 5.81 5.63 -0.20
C LEU A 61 7.05 6.23 -0.88
N PRO A 62 7.87 5.39 -1.53
CA PRO A 62 9.14 5.85 -2.09
C PRO A 62 8.94 6.76 -3.29
N ASP A 63 9.90 7.64 -3.56
CA ASP A 63 9.84 8.63 -4.65
C ASP A 63 9.63 8.03 -6.05
N HIS A 64 10.03 6.78 -6.25
CA HIS A 64 9.83 6.09 -7.53
C HIS A 64 8.40 5.54 -7.71
N PHE A 65 7.51 5.66 -6.73
CA PHE A 65 6.15 5.15 -6.79
C PHE A 65 5.38 5.66 -8.02
N MET A 66 5.45 6.96 -8.32
CA MET A 66 4.78 7.55 -9.48
C MET A 66 5.32 7.00 -10.81
N LYS A 67 6.62 6.74 -10.87
CA LYS A 67 7.27 6.14 -12.05
C LYS A 67 6.82 4.70 -12.24
N ASP A 68 6.75 3.92 -11.16
CA ASP A 68 6.27 2.54 -11.22
C ASP A 68 4.80 2.49 -11.64
N LEU A 69 4.02 3.51 -11.22
CA LEU A 69 2.61 3.60 -11.56
C LEU A 69 2.34 3.74 -13.07
N ALA A 70 3.24 4.40 -13.80
CA ALA A 70 3.17 4.50 -15.26
C ALA A 70 3.29 3.14 -15.97
N SER A 71 3.76 2.09 -15.27
CA SER A 71 3.83 0.71 -15.78
C SER A 71 2.85 -0.25 -15.09
N HIS A 72 1.97 0.28 -14.24
CA HIS A 72 1.12 -0.54 -13.39
C HIS A 72 0.06 -1.31 -14.20
N PRO A 73 -0.18 -2.61 -13.91
CA PRO A 73 -1.18 -3.40 -14.66
C PRO A 73 -2.58 -2.81 -14.68
N ALA A 74 -2.98 -2.07 -13.64
CA ALA A 74 -4.29 -1.41 -13.59
C ALA A 74 -4.42 -0.25 -14.58
N LEU A 75 -3.32 0.46 -14.87
CA LEU A 75 -3.26 1.50 -15.90
C LEU A 75 -3.37 0.85 -17.28
N LEU A 76 -2.57 -0.18 -17.54
CA LEU A 76 -2.53 -0.88 -18.83
C LEU A 76 -3.85 -1.55 -19.23
N ARG A 77 -4.77 -1.76 -18.28
CA ARG A 77 -6.11 -2.30 -18.52
C ARG A 77 -7.17 -1.24 -18.82
N GLN A 78 -6.85 0.04 -18.66
CA GLN A 78 -7.79 1.12 -18.99
C GLN A 78 -7.92 1.29 -20.51
N PRO A 79 -8.99 1.93 -21.00
CA PRO A 79 -9.08 2.37 -22.39
C PRO A 79 -7.93 3.31 -22.77
N GLU A 80 -7.53 3.34 -24.04
CA GLU A 80 -6.37 4.13 -24.52
C GLU A 80 -6.48 5.63 -24.18
N GLU A 81 -7.66 6.22 -24.36
CA GLU A 81 -7.91 7.63 -24.00
C GLU A 81 -7.74 7.88 -22.50
N THR A 82 -8.22 6.97 -21.66
CA THR A 82 -8.08 7.04 -20.20
C THR A 82 -6.62 6.84 -19.78
N GLN A 83 -5.89 5.93 -20.43
CA GLN A 83 -4.46 5.76 -20.19
C GLN A 83 -3.68 7.04 -20.50
N ALA A 84 -3.97 7.68 -21.64
CA ALA A 84 -3.33 8.93 -22.02
C ALA A 84 -3.61 10.06 -21.02
N ALA A 85 -4.86 10.20 -20.54
CA ALA A 85 -5.23 11.17 -19.53
C ALA A 85 -4.51 10.92 -18.19
N LEU A 86 -4.46 9.66 -17.73
CA LEU A 86 -3.75 9.27 -16.51
C LEU A 86 -2.25 9.51 -16.60
N LEU A 87 -1.63 9.19 -17.73
CA LEU A 87 -0.20 9.44 -17.95
C LEU A 87 0.13 10.93 -18.00
N LEU A 88 -0.72 11.74 -18.65
CA LEU A 88 -0.58 13.19 -18.66
C LEU A 88 -0.71 13.75 -17.24
N PHE A 89 -1.71 13.32 -16.48
CA PHE A 89 -1.88 13.72 -15.08
C PHE A 89 -0.65 13.39 -14.23
N MET A 90 -0.08 12.18 -14.36
CA MET A 90 1.16 11.78 -13.65
C MET A 90 2.39 12.58 -14.11
N GLN A 91 2.40 13.06 -15.35
CA GLN A 91 3.46 13.91 -15.85
C GLN A 91 3.35 15.34 -15.29
N GLU A 92 2.13 15.86 -15.16
CA GLU A 92 1.85 17.18 -14.58
C GLU A 92 2.01 17.19 -13.05
N ASN A 93 1.84 16.03 -12.41
CA ASN A 93 1.97 15.82 -10.97
C ASN A 93 3.00 14.70 -10.69
N PRO A 94 4.30 14.97 -10.87
CA PRO A 94 5.35 13.95 -10.84
C PRO A 94 5.57 13.30 -9.47
N THR A 95 5.08 13.90 -8.38
CA THR A 95 5.23 13.38 -7.01
C THR A 95 3.89 13.09 -6.34
N LEU A 96 3.87 12.13 -5.41
CA LEU A 96 2.66 11.79 -4.66
C LEU A 96 2.05 12.99 -3.90
N PRO A 97 2.84 13.84 -3.22
CA PRO A 97 2.29 15.03 -2.55
C PRO A 97 1.56 15.99 -3.50
N GLU A 98 2.00 16.09 -4.75
CA GLU A 98 1.34 16.92 -5.77
C GLU A 98 0.00 16.32 -6.23
N CYS A 99 -0.17 14.99 -6.14
CA CYS A 99 -1.43 14.33 -6.45
C CYS A 99 -2.49 14.47 -5.33
N VAL A 100 -2.07 14.70 -4.08
CA VAL A 100 -2.97 14.74 -2.89
C VAL A 100 -4.15 15.70 -3.05
N PRO A 101 -4.00 16.94 -3.57
CA PRO A 101 -5.12 17.85 -3.77
C PRO A 101 -6.21 17.34 -4.74
N PHE A 102 -5.92 16.31 -5.54
CA PHE A 102 -6.84 15.75 -6.53
C PHE A 102 -7.57 14.50 -6.04
N PHE A 103 -7.21 13.98 -4.87
CA PHE A 103 -7.85 12.81 -4.27
C PHE A 103 -9.31 13.14 -3.92
N GLY A 104 -10.26 12.36 -4.44
CA GLY A 104 -11.70 12.59 -4.30
C GLY A 104 -12.27 13.68 -5.21
N GLU A 105 -11.42 14.41 -5.94
CA GLU A 105 -11.81 15.54 -6.78
C GLU A 105 -11.85 15.20 -8.27
N THR A 106 -10.95 14.32 -8.71
CA THR A 106 -10.82 13.92 -10.12
C THR A 106 -10.68 12.41 -10.23
N TYR A 107 -11.05 11.88 -11.40
CA TYR A 107 -10.88 10.46 -11.68
C TYR A 107 -9.40 10.05 -11.62
N GLU A 108 -8.51 10.89 -12.14
CA GLU A 108 -7.07 10.64 -12.17
C GLU A 108 -6.45 10.68 -10.77
N GLY A 109 -6.85 11.65 -9.95
CA GLY A 109 -6.48 11.71 -8.55
C GLY A 109 -6.96 10.48 -7.78
N ASP A 110 -8.21 10.05 -7.98
CA ASP A 110 -8.75 8.83 -7.37
C ASP A 110 -8.06 7.57 -7.87
N PHE A 111 -7.68 7.52 -9.14
CA PHE A 111 -6.88 6.42 -9.66
C PHE A 111 -5.57 6.29 -8.89
N VAL A 112 -4.81 7.37 -8.69
CA VAL A 112 -3.57 7.35 -7.90
C VAL A 112 -3.84 7.00 -6.44
N ARG A 113 -4.87 7.60 -5.83
CA ARG A 113 -5.30 7.34 -4.45
C ARG A 113 -5.55 5.85 -4.19
N GLU A 114 -6.24 5.17 -5.09
CA GLU A 114 -6.52 3.73 -4.95
C GLU A 114 -5.25 2.88 -5.02
N ARG A 115 -4.19 3.34 -5.70
CA ARG A 115 -2.90 2.63 -5.76
C ARG A 115 -2.08 2.87 -4.50
N VAL A 116 -2.15 4.07 -3.93
CA VAL A 116 -1.62 4.33 -2.58
C VAL A 116 -2.32 3.42 -1.58
N LYS A 117 -3.65 3.28 -1.66
CA LYS A 117 -4.43 2.38 -0.81
C LYS A 117 -4.01 0.92 -0.95
N GLU A 118 -3.68 0.45 -2.15
CA GLU A 118 -3.11 -0.89 -2.36
C GLU A 118 -1.78 -1.05 -1.60
N GLY A 119 -0.86 -0.08 -1.69
CA GLY A 119 0.40 -0.11 -0.93
C GLY A 119 0.21 -0.09 0.59
N VAL A 120 -0.76 0.69 1.08
CA VAL A 120 -1.15 0.70 2.51
C VAL A 120 -1.62 -0.70 2.94
N LEU A 121 -2.49 -1.33 2.14
CA LEU A 121 -3.02 -2.66 2.43
C LEU A 121 -1.92 -3.73 2.44
N GLU A 122 -0.99 -3.69 1.50
CA GLU A 122 0.17 -4.58 1.46
C GLU A 122 1.02 -4.43 2.73
N TRP A 123 1.34 -3.20 3.14
CA TRP A 123 2.08 -2.94 4.37
C TRP A 123 1.34 -3.47 5.62
N LEU A 124 0.02 -3.27 5.72
CA LEU A 124 -0.78 -3.79 6.84
C LEU A 124 -0.76 -5.33 6.89
N ILE A 125 -0.72 -6.00 5.74
CA ILE A 125 -0.66 -7.46 5.64
C ILE A 125 0.71 -7.98 6.07
N ASP A 126 1.79 -7.38 5.56
CA ASP A 126 3.16 -7.78 5.84
C ASP A 126 3.51 -7.65 7.33
N ASN A 127 2.90 -6.68 8.01
CA ASN A 127 3.05 -6.46 9.45
C ASN A 127 2.06 -7.27 10.31
N ASN A 128 1.27 -8.16 9.70
CA ASN A 128 0.22 -8.95 10.37
C ASN A 128 -0.80 -8.10 11.14
N ILE A 129 -0.97 -6.85 10.73
CA ILE A 129 -1.97 -5.95 11.27
C ILE A 129 -3.32 -6.33 10.68
N LEU A 130 -3.44 -6.50 9.35
CA LEU A 130 -4.70 -6.91 8.73
C LEU A 130 -4.96 -8.42 8.95
N PRO A 131 -6.07 -8.81 9.63
CA PRO A 131 -6.37 -10.21 9.90
C PRO A 131 -6.68 -10.98 8.60
N PRO A 132 -6.38 -12.29 8.53
CA PRO A 132 -6.57 -13.11 7.32
C PRO A 132 -7.98 -13.03 6.72
N SER A 133 -9.02 -12.94 7.56
CA SER A 133 -10.43 -12.82 7.12
C SER A 133 -10.72 -11.54 6.34
N MET A 134 -9.90 -10.50 6.47
CA MET A 134 -10.04 -9.22 5.78
C MET A 134 -9.10 -9.08 4.57
N ARG A 135 -8.27 -10.09 4.27
CA ARG A 135 -7.31 -10.04 3.14
C ARG A 135 -7.95 -10.29 1.77
N HIS A 136 -9.23 -10.68 1.73
CA HIS A 136 -9.99 -10.88 0.49
C HIS A 136 -10.31 -9.57 -0.26
N VAL A 137 -10.04 -8.42 0.37
CA VAL A 137 -10.35 -7.09 -0.17
C VAL A 137 -9.30 -6.62 -1.20
N LEU A 138 -8.12 -7.26 -1.24
CA LEU A 138 -7.15 -6.98 -2.29
C LEU A 138 -7.61 -7.57 -3.64
N PRO A 139 -7.42 -6.85 -4.77
CA PRO A 139 -7.49 -7.49 -6.07
C PRO A 139 -6.48 -8.63 -6.04
N LYS A 140 -6.93 -9.86 -6.34
CA LYS A 140 -6.02 -11.02 -6.44
C LYS A 140 -4.84 -10.58 -7.31
N ALA A 141 -3.65 -10.52 -6.71
CA ALA A 141 -2.43 -10.38 -7.48
C ALA A 141 -2.52 -11.41 -8.62
N PRO A 142 -2.18 -11.04 -9.86
CA PRO A 142 -2.09 -12.04 -10.92
C PRO A 142 -1.18 -13.12 -10.38
N THR A 143 -1.72 -14.34 -10.28
CA THR A 143 -1.03 -15.50 -9.74
C THR A 143 0.33 -15.53 -10.44
N ARG A 144 1.41 -15.19 -9.73
CA ARG A 144 2.75 -15.45 -10.26
C ARG A 144 2.72 -16.94 -10.55
N ALA A 145 2.74 -17.29 -11.83
CA ALA A 145 2.82 -18.67 -12.25
C ALA A 145 3.97 -19.30 -11.45
N PRO A 146 3.80 -20.51 -10.89
CA PRO A 146 4.89 -21.16 -10.20
C PRO A 146 6.07 -21.18 -11.16
N VAL A 147 7.19 -20.60 -10.73
CA VAL A 147 8.46 -20.76 -11.44
C VAL A 147 8.62 -22.26 -11.61
N HIS A 148 8.47 -22.73 -12.85
CA HIS A 148 8.80 -24.10 -13.19
C HIS A 148 10.26 -24.24 -12.82
N SER A 149 10.53 -24.94 -11.71
CA SER A 149 11.83 -25.54 -11.47
C SER A 149 12.08 -26.47 -12.63
N GLY A 150 12.69 -25.93 -13.69
CA GLY A 150 13.21 -26.69 -14.80
C GLY A 150 14.17 -27.71 -14.22
N LYS A 151 13.74 -28.97 -14.14
CA LYS A 151 14.67 -30.08 -14.10
C LYS A 151 15.47 -29.98 -15.40
N ILE A 152 16.66 -29.42 -15.31
CA ILE A 152 17.70 -29.62 -16.32
C ILE A 152 17.96 -31.13 -16.30
N MET A 153 17.39 -31.85 -17.27
CA MET A 153 17.84 -33.19 -17.59
C MET A 153 19.21 -33.03 -18.24
N ILE A 154 20.25 -33.39 -17.50
CA ILE A 154 21.56 -33.64 -18.09
C ILE A 154 21.47 -35.07 -18.62
N GLU A 155 21.24 -35.22 -19.92
CA GLU A 155 21.56 -36.47 -20.61
C GLU A 155 23.07 -36.69 -20.48
N THR A 156 23.44 -37.70 -19.70
CA THR A 156 24.82 -38.21 -19.70
C THR A 156 24.87 -39.26 -20.81
N MET A 157 25.54 -38.93 -21.91
CA MET A 157 25.97 -39.92 -22.89
C MET A 157 27.27 -40.54 -22.40
N GLU A 158 27.23 -41.81 -21.99
CA GLU A 158 28.32 -42.78 -22.14
C GLU A 158 27.71 -44.15 -22.50
#